data_AF-A0ABD6B0Q0-F1
#
_entry.id   AF-A0ABD6B0Q0-F1
#
_cell.length_a   1.000
_cell.length_b   1.000
_cell.length_c   1.000
_cell.angle_alpha   90.00
_cell.angle_beta   90.00
_cell.angle_gamma   90.00
#
_symmetry.space_group_name_H-M   'P 1'
#
loop_
_entity.id
_entity.type
_entity.pdbx_description
1 polymer ?
#
loop_
_entity_poly.entity_id
_entity_poly.type
_entity_poly.pdbx_seq_one_letter_code
_entity_poly.pdbx_strand_id
1 'polypeptide(L)'
;MATPPHLVEDGDELKLDLGVGYRRRRFRLTDGAENLLRDRGYGKADVVPWTVAKALVIVGGAHLPEGNDARETTWEIKGADGGRNATDDDLRALAGYLRPLTVEDRSLDTLREHVRKTRLSEHLDPDELQGRSEKVGSLNDIARDL
;
A
#
# COMPACT_ATOMS: atom_id res chain seq x y z
N MET A 1 -3.94 -21.90 -7.99
CA MET A 1 -2.90 -20.93 -7.56
C MET A 1 -3.35 -19.54 -7.96
N ALA A 2 -3.25 -18.56 -7.06
CA ALA A 2 -3.59 -17.18 -7.37
C ALA A 2 -2.42 -16.53 -8.13
N THR A 3 -2.69 -15.90 -9.28
CA THR A 3 -1.66 -15.19 -10.04
C THR A 3 -1.13 -13.99 -9.21
N PRO A 4 0.19 -13.78 -9.14
CA PRO A 4 0.76 -12.73 -8.33
C PRO A 4 0.37 -11.31 -8.81
N PRO A 5 0.51 -10.30 -7.94
CA PRO A 5 0.33 -8.90 -8.32
C PRO A 5 1.37 -8.56 -9.38
N HIS A 6 0.95 -7.89 -10.45
CA HIS A 6 1.89 -7.41 -11.46
C HIS A 6 1.44 -6.09 -12.02
N LEU A 7 2.38 -5.38 -12.63
CA LEU A 7 2.11 -4.11 -13.28
C LEU A 7 1.60 -4.34 -14.70
N VAL A 8 0.62 -3.55 -15.09
CA VAL A 8 0.13 -3.48 -16.46
C VAL A 8 0.18 -2.03 -16.89
N GLU A 9 0.41 -1.82 -18.18
CA GLU A 9 0.43 -0.50 -18.78
C GLU A 9 -0.85 -0.34 -19.59
N ASP A 10 -1.55 0.77 -19.40
CA ASP A 10 -2.80 1.10 -20.08
C ASP A 10 -2.72 2.54 -20.57
N GLY A 11 -2.32 2.71 -21.83
CA GLY A 11 -1.84 4.00 -22.33
C GLY A 11 -0.48 4.34 -21.72
N ASP A 12 -0.34 5.55 -21.18
CA ASP A 12 0.88 6.00 -20.48
C ASP A 12 0.81 5.78 -18.95
N GLU A 13 -0.28 5.18 -18.44
CA GLU A 13 -0.49 4.96 -17.01
C GLU A 13 -0.08 3.55 -16.58
N LEU A 14 0.67 3.46 -15.48
CA LEU A 14 0.99 2.21 -14.82
C LEU A 14 -0.15 1.82 -13.87
N LYS A 15 -0.63 0.58 -13.96
CA LYS A 15 -1.71 0.05 -13.12
C LYS A 15 -1.26 -1.22 -12.42
N LEU A 16 -1.77 -1.42 -11.20
CA LEU A 16 -1.52 -2.63 -10.43
C LEU A 16 -2.65 -3.62 -10.69
N ASP A 17 -2.34 -4.76 -11.31
CA ASP A 17 -3.30 -5.82 -11.56
C ASP A 17 -3.22 -6.87 -10.43
N LEU A 18 -4.32 -7.05 -9.72
CA LEU A 18 -4.38 -7.80 -8.46
C LEU A 18 -5.65 -8.65 -8.38
N GLY A 19 -5.55 -9.84 -7.77
CA GLY A 19 -6.69 -10.69 -7.48
C GLY A 19 -7.50 -10.18 -6.29
N VAL A 20 -8.79 -9.92 -6.49
CA VAL A 20 -9.76 -9.52 -5.46
C VAL A 20 -10.94 -10.48 -5.52
N GLY A 21 -11.18 -11.21 -4.43
CA GLY A 21 -12.20 -12.26 -4.38
C GLY A 21 -11.94 -13.38 -5.41
N TYR A 22 -12.78 -13.45 -6.44
CA TYR A 22 -12.71 -14.44 -7.53
C TYR A 22 -12.30 -13.83 -8.89
N ARG A 23 -11.95 -12.54 -8.95
CA ARG A 23 -11.64 -11.84 -10.19
C ARG A 23 -10.33 -11.06 -10.07
N ARG A 24 -9.72 -10.72 -11.19
CA ARG A 24 -8.60 -9.77 -11.25
C ARG A 24 -9.14 -8.38 -11.53
N ARG A 25 -8.56 -7.39 -10.89
CA ARG A 25 -8.95 -5.98 -11.00
C ARG A 25 -7.70 -5.14 -11.22
N ARG A 26 -7.85 -4.08 -12.02
CA ARG A 26 -6.79 -3.10 -12.29
C ARG A 26 -6.98 -1.90 -11.38
N PHE A 27 -6.04 -1.71 -10.47
CA PHE A 27 -5.97 -0.57 -9.56
C PHE A 27 -5.19 0.54 -10.23
N ARG A 28 -5.71 1.76 -10.16
CA ARG A 28 -4.97 2.98 -10.49
C ARG A 28 -3.98 3.26 -9.38
N LEU A 29 -2.78 3.67 -9.75
CA LEU A 29 -1.76 4.13 -8.83
C LEU A 29 -1.91 5.64 -8.65
N THR A 30 -1.65 6.13 -7.45
CA THR A 30 -1.38 7.57 -7.26
C THR A 30 0.01 7.89 -7.78
N ASP A 31 0.28 9.14 -8.14
CA ASP A 31 1.60 9.56 -8.64
C ASP A 31 2.73 9.15 -7.69
N GLY A 32 2.51 9.27 -6.37
CA GLY A 32 3.49 8.85 -5.37
C GLY A 32 3.75 7.34 -5.34
N ALA A 33 2.71 6.52 -5.52
CA ALA A 33 2.83 5.07 -5.59
C ALA A 33 3.48 4.62 -6.90
N GLU A 34 3.15 5.26 -8.02
CA GLU A 34 3.79 5.00 -9.31
C GLU A 34 5.27 5.37 -9.28
N ASN A 35 5.62 6.55 -8.77
CA ASN A 35 7.01 6.98 -8.62
C ASN A 35 7.82 6.04 -7.71
N LEU A 36 7.25 5.61 -6.57
CA LEU A 36 7.87 4.61 -5.70
C LEU A 36 8.29 3.34 -6.47
N LEU A 37 7.40 2.84 -7.34
CA LEU A 37 7.67 1.63 -8.13
C LEU A 37 8.69 1.92 -9.24
N ARG A 38 8.53 3.01 -10.00
CA ARG A 38 9.45 3.37 -11.09
C ARG A 38 10.87 3.64 -10.60
N ASP A 39 11.04 4.30 -9.47
CA ASP A 39 12.35 4.59 -8.86
C ASP A 39 13.10 3.33 -8.41
N ARG A 40 12.39 2.19 -8.29
CA ARG A 40 12.97 0.86 -8.03
C ARG A 40 13.13 0.03 -9.30
N GLY A 41 12.90 0.63 -10.46
CA GLY A 41 13.05 0.00 -11.76
C GLY A 41 11.89 -0.91 -12.15
N TYR A 42 10.76 -0.85 -11.44
CA TYR A 42 9.58 -1.60 -11.86
C TYR A 42 8.98 -0.99 -13.12
N GLY A 43 8.64 -1.85 -14.06
CA GLY A 43 7.98 -1.52 -15.31
C GLY A 43 6.83 -2.47 -15.63
N LYS A 44 6.36 -2.38 -16.87
CA LYS A 44 5.27 -3.20 -17.38
C LYS A 44 5.57 -4.70 -17.23
N ALA A 45 4.56 -5.45 -16.82
CA ALA A 45 4.57 -6.89 -16.58
C ALA A 45 5.41 -7.35 -15.38
N ASP A 46 6.07 -6.44 -14.65
CA ASP A 46 6.83 -6.83 -13.47
C ASP A 46 5.93 -7.29 -12.34
N VAL A 47 6.36 -8.37 -11.69
CA VAL A 47 5.70 -8.89 -10.49
C VAL A 47 6.01 -7.99 -9.30
N VAL A 48 4.96 -7.46 -8.68
CA VAL A 48 5.05 -6.63 -7.48
C VAL A 48 4.97 -7.55 -6.26
N PRO A 49 5.90 -7.45 -5.30
CA PRO A 49 5.82 -8.21 -4.07
C PRO A 49 4.49 -7.98 -3.37
N TRP A 50 3.89 -9.07 -2.86
CA TRP A 50 2.61 -9.01 -2.16
C TRP A 50 2.59 -7.97 -1.04
N THR A 51 3.68 -7.90 -0.25
CA THR A 51 3.81 -6.92 0.85
C THR A 51 3.67 -5.48 0.36
N VAL A 52 4.27 -5.17 -0.80
CA VAL A 52 4.23 -3.84 -1.41
C VAL A 52 2.83 -3.57 -1.97
N ALA A 53 2.32 -4.48 -2.80
CA ALA A 53 1.00 -4.34 -3.41
C ALA A 53 -0.11 -4.14 -2.37
N LYS A 54 -0.11 -4.96 -1.30
CA LYS A 54 -1.12 -4.88 -0.25
C LYS A 54 -1.00 -3.57 0.55
N ALA A 55 0.20 -3.13 0.88
CA ALA A 55 0.40 -1.86 1.59
C ALA A 55 -0.12 -0.67 0.76
N LEU A 56 0.16 -0.64 -0.55
CA LEU A 56 -0.35 0.39 -1.46
C LEU A 56 -1.88 0.42 -1.49
N VAL A 57 -2.56 -0.73 -1.50
CA VAL A 57 -4.03 -0.76 -1.44
C VAL A 57 -4.56 -0.25 -0.11
N ILE A 58 -3.97 -0.67 1.01
CA ILE A 58 -4.40 -0.25 2.36
C ILE A 58 -4.36 1.27 2.52
N VAL A 59 -3.30 1.92 2.01
CA VAL A 59 -3.12 3.38 2.14
C VAL A 59 -3.78 4.19 1.03
N GLY A 60 -4.47 3.54 0.08
CA GLY A 60 -5.08 4.20 -1.08
C GLY A 60 -4.07 4.63 -2.16
N GLY A 61 -2.80 4.25 -2.03
CA GLY A 61 -1.79 4.40 -3.08
C GLY A 61 -2.11 3.60 -4.34
N ALA A 62 -2.84 2.48 -4.19
CA ALA A 62 -3.48 1.74 -5.28
C ALA A 62 -4.99 1.65 -5.01
N HIS A 63 -5.83 2.16 -5.91
CA HIS A 63 -7.28 2.21 -5.70
C HIS A 63 -8.06 1.78 -6.95
N LEU A 64 -9.27 1.25 -6.75
CA LEU A 64 -10.18 0.96 -7.86
C LEU A 64 -10.90 2.24 -8.30
N PRO A 65 -11.13 2.43 -9.61
CA PRO A 65 -11.88 3.58 -10.11
C PRO A 65 -13.37 3.56 -9.75
N GLU A 66 -13.92 2.37 -9.48
CA GLU A 66 -15.28 2.18 -9.00
C GLU A 66 -15.23 2.16 -7.46
N GLY A 67 -16.05 2.99 -6.81
CA GLY A 67 -15.97 3.42 -5.40
C GLY A 67 -16.13 2.32 -4.33
N ASN A 68 -15.28 1.30 -4.38
CA ASN A 68 -15.14 0.31 -3.33
C ASN A 68 -14.33 0.88 -2.18
N ASP A 69 -14.78 0.57 -0.96
CA ASP A 69 -14.04 0.89 0.26
C ASP A 69 -12.68 0.16 0.24
N ALA A 70 -11.59 0.89 0.48
CA ALA A 70 -10.23 0.36 0.46
C ALA A 70 -10.05 -0.76 1.49
N ARG A 71 -10.77 -0.71 2.61
CA ARG A 71 -10.76 -1.75 3.64
C ARG A 71 -11.48 -3.00 3.14
N GLU A 72 -12.70 -2.90 2.63
CA GLU A 72 -13.41 -4.08 2.10
C GLU A 72 -12.59 -4.76 1.00
N THR A 73 -12.03 -3.95 0.10
CA THR A 73 -11.14 -4.44 -0.96
C THR A 73 -9.93 -5.15 -0.38
N THR A 74 -9.31 -4.62 0.69
CA THR A 74 -8.15 -5.23 1.38
C THR A 74 -8.45 -6.61 1.95
N TRP A 75 -9.64 -6.81 2.52
CA TRP A 75 -10.04 -8.10 3.10
C TRP A 75 -10.33 -9.14 2.01
N GLU A 76 -10.75 -8.71 0.84
CA GLU A 76 -10.97 -9.57 -0.32
C GLU A 76 -9.70 -9.88 -1.13
N ILE A 77 -8.60 -9.15 -0.90
CA ILE A 77 -7.33 -9.48 -1.54
C ILE A 77 -6.83 -10.79 -0.94
N LYS A 78 -6.96 -11.86 -1.70
CA LYS A 78 -6.42 -13.16 -1.31
C LYS A 78 -4.90 -13.12 -1.42
N GLY A 79 -4.22 -13.68 -0.41
CA GLY A 79 -2.78 -13.87 -0.41
C GLY A 79 -2.34 -14.43 -1.76
N ALA A 80 -1.55 -13.65 -2.48
CA ALA A 80 -1.01 -14.07 -3.74
C ALA A 80 0.09 -15.10 -3.49
N ASP A 81 -0.30 -16.37 -3.37
CA ASP A 81 0.63 -17.49 -3.29
C ASP A 81 1.48 -17.53 -4.58
N GLY A 82 2.81 -17.49 -4.43
CA GLY A 82 3.76 -17.67 -5.54
C GLY A 82 4.31 -16.38 -6.17
N GLY A 83 4.14 -15.22 -5.54
CA GLY A 83 4.83 -13.99 -5.94
C GLY A 83 6.30 -13.94 -5.50
N ARG A 84 7.04 -12.93 -6.00
CA ARG A 84 8.39 -12.65 -5.49
C ARG A 84 8.33 -12.07 -4.08
N ASN A 85 9.32 -12.41 -3.25
CA ASN A 85 9.51 -11.75 -1.97
C ASN A 85 9.97 -10.31 -2.17
N ALA A 86 9.54 -9.42 -1.27
CA ALA A 86 10.06 -8.06 -1.23
C ALA A 86 11.54 -8.11 -0.85
N THR A 87 12.38 -7.42 -1.63
CA THR A 87 13.78 -7.22 -1.29
C THR A 87 13.88 -6.25 -0.12
N ASP A 88 15.05 -6.20 0.53
CA ASP A 88 15.30 -5.22 1.58
C ASP A 88 15.16 -3.78 1.07
N ASP A 89 15.52 -3.54 -0.18
CA ASP A 89 15.40 -2.24 -0.83
C ASP A 89 13.93 -1.87 -1.10
N ASP A 90 13.12 -2.83 -1.54
CA ASP A 90 11.66 -2.66 -1.69
C ASP A 90 11.03 -2.25 -0.35
N LEU A 91 11.45 -2.90 0.75
CA LEU A 91 10.90 -2.66 2.08
C LEU A 91 11.34 -1.29 2.63
N ARG A 92 12.60 -0.90 2.47
CA ARG A 92 13.09 0.44 2.85
C ARG A 92 12.37 1.54 2.09
N ALA A 93 12.21 1.39 0.78
CA ALA A 93 11.54 2.37 -0.06
C ALA A 93 10.06 2.50 0.34
N LEU A 94 9.39 1.38 0.56
CA LEU A 94 8.01 1.35 1.05
C LEU A 94 7.88 2.01 2.43
N ALA A 95 8.78 1.73 3.37
CA ALA A 95 8.79 2.39 4.68
C ALA A 95 8.93 3.92 4.53
N GLY A 96 9.84 4.39 3.68
CA GLY A 96 10.02 5.80 3.38
C GLY A 96 8.78 6.45 2.75
N TYR A 97 8.08 5.72 1.88
CA TYR A 97 6.80 6.15 1.31
C TYR A 97 5.69 6.24 2.36
N LEU A 98 5.62 5.29 3.30
CA LEU A 98 4.54 5.20 4.29
C LEU A 98 4.66 6.21 5.43
N ARG A 99 5.87 6.50 5.91
CA ARG A 99 6.11 7.40 7.05
C ARG A 99 5.44 8.78 6.97
N PRO A 100 5.49 9.52 5.84
CA PRO A 100 4.86 10.84 5.77
C PRO A 100 3.35 10.78 5.56
N LEU A 101 2.77 9.61 5.29
CA LEU A 101 1.35 9.50 4.95
C LEU A 101 0.47 9.57 6.18
N THR A 102 -0.64 10.27 6.02
CA THR A 102 -1.75 10.24 6.97
C THR A 102 -2.80 9.29 6.44
N VAL A 103 -2.92 8.13 7.08
CA VAL A 103 -3.81 7.05 6.65
C VAL A 103 -5.20 7.26 7.24
N GLU A 104 -6.23 6.77 6.56
CA GLU A 104 -7.57 6.77 7.14
C GLU A 104 -7.60 5.91 8.41
N ASP A 105 -8.21 6.40 9.48
CA ASP A 105 -8.19 5.73 10.79
C ASP A 105 -8.69 4.28 10.71
N ARG A 106 -9.68 4.03 9.83
CA ARG A 106 -10.24 2.68 9.59
C ARG A 106 -9.27 1.71 8.93
N SER A 107 -8.29 2.22 8.18
CA SER A 107 -7.26 1.44 7.48
C SER A 107 -5.97 1.33 8.29
N LEU A 108 -5.77 2.21 9.27
CA LEU A 108 -4.55 2.28 10.09
C LEU A 108 -4.27 0.97 10.83
N ASP A 109 -5.26 0.38 11.50
CA ASP A 109 -5.07 -0.89 12.22
C ASP A 109 -4.67 -2.03 11.27
N THR A 110 -5.27 -2.05 10.08
CA THR A 110 -4.95 -3.05 9.04
C THR A 110 -3.53 -2.86 8.52
N LEU A 111 -3.08 -1.60 8.37
CA LEU A 111 -1.70 -1.29 7.99
C LEU A 111 -0.72 -1.73 9.08
N ARG A 112 -0.98 -1.37 10.34
CA ARG A 112 -0.14 -1.73 11.49
C ARG A 112 -0.01 -3.24 11.61
N GLU A 113 -1.11 -3.98 11.48
CA GLU A 113 -1.08 -5.44 11.48
C GLU A 113 -0.26 -6.00 10.30
N HIS A 114 -0.39 -5.43 9.10
CA HIS A 114 0.39 -5.83 7.93
C HIS A 114 1.89 -5.58 8.12
N VAL A 115 2.28 -4.45 8.72
CA VAL A 115 3.68 -4.17 9.08
C VAL A 115 4.18 -5.22 10.07
N ARG A 116 3.45 -5.48 11.16
CA ARG A 116 3.83 -6.44 12.22
C ARG A 116 4.01 -7.87 11.68
N LYS A 117 3.18 -8.27 10.72
CA LYS A 117 3.19 -9.63 10.15
C LYS A 117 4.17 -9.82 9.00
N THR A 118 4.90 -8.77 8.59
CA THR A 118 5.84 -8.83 7.48
C THR A 118 7.21 -8.29 7.89
N ARG A 119 8.20 -8.53 7.03
CA ARG A 119 9.56 -7.97 7.18
C ARG A 119 9.61 -6.44 7.09
N LEU A 120 8.49 -5.77 6.80
CA LEU A 120 8.40 -4.32 6.82
C LEU A 120 8.63 -3.75 8.23
N SER A 121 8.30 -4.53 9.28
CA SER A 121 8.63 -4.21 10.68
C SER A 121 10.12 -4.03 10.97
N GLU A 122 11.00 -4.53 10.11
CA GLU A 122 12.46 -4.31 10.22
C GLU A 122 12.86 -2.86 9.88
N HIS A 123 12.00 -2.14 9.14
CA HIS A 123 12.29 -0.80 8.58
C HIS A 123 11.29 0.28 8.99
N LEU A 124 10.14 -0.11 9.54
CA LEU A 124 9.05 0.78 9.94
C LEU A 124 8.41 0.25 11.21
N ASP A 125 8.44 1.05 12.28
CA ASP A 125 7.65 0.76 13.47
C ASP A 125 6.16 0.98 13.13
N PRO A 126 5.27 -0.02 13.35
CA PRO A 126 3.83 0.17 13.21
C PRO A 126 3.27 1.38 13.97
N ASP A 127 3.87 1.74 15.09
CA ASP A 127 3.39 2.82 15.94
C ASP A 127 3.87 4.21 15.44
N GLU A 128 4.83 4.27 14.49
CA GLU A 128 5.17 5.49 13.74
C GLU A 128 4.06 5.93 12.76
N LEU A 129 3.17 5.01 12.38
CA LEU A 129 2.11 5.28 11.41
C LEU A 129 0.98 6.09 12.06
N GLN A 130 0.53 7.13 11.38
CA GLN A 130 -0.48 8.06 11.90
C GLN A 130 -1.81 7.99 11.14
N GLY A 131 -2.89 7.94 11.92
CA GLY A 131 -4.25 8.17 11.45
C GLY A 131 -4.57 9.65 11.24
N ARG A 132 -5.62 9.94 10.45
CA ARG A 132 -6.13 11.31 10.28
C ARG A 132 -6.55 11.94 11.62
N SER A 133 -7.21 11.19 12.48
CA SER A 133 -7.70 11.71 13.77
C SER A 133 -6.56 11.97 14.75
N GLU A 134 -5.54 11.11 14.78
CA GLU A 134 -4.33 11.28 15.62
C GLU A 134 -3.56 12.55 15.25
N LYS A 135 -3.41 12.82 13.94
CA LYS A 135 -2.71 14.02 13.44
C LYS A 135 -3.43 15.32 13.80
N VAL A 136 -4.76 15.34 13.69
CA VAL A 136 -5.57 16.51 14.06
C VAL A 136 -5.54 16.74 15.58
N GLY A 137 -5.55 15.67 16.38
CA GLY A 137 -5.39 15.76 17.84
C GLY A 137 -4.06 16.39 18.24
N SER A 138 -2.95 15.95 17.65
CA SER A 138 -1.62 16.49 17.93
C SER A 138 -1.50 17.99 17.59
N LEU A 139 -2.14 18.45 16.51
CA LEU A 139 -2.18 19.88 16.16
C LEU A 139 -3.00 20.71 17.16
N ASN A 140 -4.10 20.16 17.67
CA ASN A 140 -4.94 20.84 18.67
C ASN A 140 -4.24 20.94 20.03
N ASP A 141 -3.44 19.95 20.43
CA ASP A 141 -2.67 20.02 21.68
C ASP A 141 -1.57 21.10 21.59
N ILE A 142 -0.89 21.23 20.45
CA ILE A 142 0.10 22.30 20.22
C ILE A 142 -0.56 23.69 20.26
N ALA A 143 -1.76 23.83 19.70
CA ALA A 143 -2.50 25.09 19.68
C ALA A 143 -3.06 25.50 21.06
N ARG A 144 -3.16 24.56 22.01
CA ARG A 144 -3.67 24.81 23.36
C ARG A 144 -2.58 25.17 24.38
N ASP A 145 -1.32 24.93 24.02
CA ASP A 145 -0.12 25.25 24.81
C ASP A 145 0.54 26.59 24.41
N LEU A 146 -0.16 27.40 23.61
CA LEU A 146 0.18 28.78 23.20
C LEU A 146 -0.81 29.79 23.80
#